data_AF-A0A939QU65-F1
#
_entry.id   AF-A0A939QU65-F1
#
_cell.length_a   1.000
_cell.length_b   1.000
_cell.length_c   1.000
_cell.angle_alpha   90.00
_cell.angle_beta   90.00
_cell.angle_gamma   90.00
#
_symmetry.space_group_name_H-M   'P 1'
#
loop_
_entity.id
_entity.type
_entity.pdbx_description
1 polymer ?
#
loop_
_entity_poly.entity_id
_entity_poly.type
_entity_poly.pdbx_seq_one_letter_code
_entity_poly.pdbx_strand_id
1 'polypeptide(L)'
;MNEHKAPEPDIIGNTGIRKERGIAHFFAASRYSFQGFKRLTQESAFRHELLAYAGIIVLFAVFGASFNDYLLFSVLAFVLFAVEALNTAIEEIIDRISPEFSIVAKHAKDLGSFAVFCLLVANAVFVASVVVRTALA
;
A
#
# COMPACT_ATOMS: atom_id res chain seq x y z
N MET A 1 -62.91 9.52 -13.60
CA MET A 1 -61.69 9.91 -14.36
C MET A 1 -60.52 9.60 -13.44
N ASN A 2 -59.99 8.38 -13.52
CA ASN A 2 -58.87 7.93 -12.68
C ASN A 2 -57.65 7.83 -13.57
N GLU A 3 -56.66 8.68 -13.34
CA GLU A 3 -55.42 8.74 -14.09
C GLU A 3 -54.59 7.47 -13.82
N HIS A 4 -54.38 6.67 -14.84
CA HIS A 4 -53.45 5.55 -14.83
C HIS A 4 -52.03 6.12 -14.90
N LYS A 5 -51.43 6.43 -13.73
CA LYS A 5 -50.03 6.82 -13.63
C LYS A 5 -49.15 5.60 -14.00
N ALA A 6 -48.37 5.73 -15.07
CA ALA A 6 -47.39 4.72 -15.46
C ALA A 6 -46.41 4.45 -14.30
N PRO A 7 -45.97 3.19 -14.10
CA PRO A 7 -45.01 2.87 -13.05
C PRO A 7 -43.69 3.62 -13.30
N GLU A 8 -43.16 4.26 -12.27
CA GLU A 8 -41.83 4.90 -12.31
C GLU A 8 -40.75 3.84 -12.59
N PRO A 9 -39.72 4.18 -13.38
CA PRO A 9 -38.65 3.25 -13.68
C PRO A 9 -37.88 2.92 -12.39
N ASP A 10 -37.68 1.63 -12.16
CA ASP A 10 -36.84 1.13 -11.07
C ASP A 10 -35.37 1.52 -11.34
N ILE A 11 -34.93 2.65 -10.76
CA ILE A 11 -33.57 3.20 -10.92
C ILE A 11 -32.53 2.38 -10.14
N ILE A 12 -32.96 1.46 -9.27
CA ILE A 12 -32.04 0.57 -8.56
C ILE A 12 -31.93 -0.74 -9.31
N GLY A 13 -31.41 -0.62 -10.55
CA GLY A 13 -30.88 -1.76 -11.28
C GLY A 13 -29.91 -2.50 -10.37
N ASN A 14 -30.29 -3.73 -10.03
CA ASN A 14 -29.46 -4.78 -9.44
C ASN A 14 -28.01 -4.65 -9.95
N THR A 15 -27.15 -3.97 -9.19
CA THR A 15 -25.71 -3.98 -9.42
C THR A 15 -25.28 -5.38 -9.06
N GLY A 16 -25.24 -6.25 -10.08
CA GLY A 16 -24.88 -7.65 -10.00
C GLY A 16 -23.44 -7.84 -9.57
N ILE A 17 -23.05 -7.33 -8.40
CA ILE A 17 -21.88 -7.79 -7.67
C ILE A 17 -22.26 -9.17 -7.15
N ARG A 18 -22.11 -10.15 -8.05
CA ARG A 18 -22.15 -11.55 -7.74
C ARG A 18 -21.05 -11.78 -6.71
N LYS A 19 -21.45 -11.80 -5.44
CA LYS A 19 -20.58 -12.09 -4.31
C LYS A 19 -20.21 -13.56 -4.40
N GLU A 20 -19.20 -13.87 -5.20
CA GLU A 20 -18.58 -15.18 -5.31
C GLU A 20 -18.27 -15.63 -3.86
N ARG A 21 -18.97 -16.65 -3.35
CA ARG A 21 -18.74 -17.17 -1.99
C ARG A 21 -17.79 -18.37 -2.09
N GLY A 22 -16.76 -18.40 -1.24
CA GLY A 22 -15.85 -19.54 -1.10
C GLY A 22 -14.47 -19.33 -1.72
N ILE A 23 -13.83 -20.44 -2.13
CA ILE A 23 -12.45 -20.49 -2.64
C ILE A 23 -12.22 -19.57 -3.85
N ALA A 24 -13.25 -19.40 -4.69
CA ALA A 24 -13.22 -18.46 -5.83
C ALA A 24 -13.00 -17.00 -5.40
N HIS A 25 -13.53 -16.58 -4.24
CA HIS A 25 -13.27 -15.25 -3.68
C HIS A 25 -11.82 -15.08 -3.21
N PHE A 26 -11.24 -16.14 -2.64
CA PHE A 26 -9.84 -16.13 -2.21
C PHE A 26 -8.91 -15.97 -3.43
N PHE A 27 -9.11 -16.77 -4.48
CA PHE A 27 -8.35 -16.64 -5.73
C PHE A 27 -8.57 -15.29 -6.42
N ALA A 28 -9.79 -14.75 -6.41
CA ALA A 28 -10.07 -13.41 -6.93
C ALA A 28 -9.32 -12.33 -6.12
N ALA A 29 -9.33 -12.42 -4.79
CA ALA A 29 -8.58 -11.51 -3.91
C ALA A 29 -7.07 -11.58 -4.16
N SER A 30 -6.49 -12.78 -4.28
CA SER A 30 -5.08 -12.96 -4.64
C SER A 30 -4.73 -12.32 -5.97
N ARG A 31 -5.63 -12.40 -6.97
CA ARG A 31 -5.45 -11.74 -8.26
C ARG A 31 -5.46 -10.22 -8.15
N TYR A 32 -6.33 -9.63 -7.32
CA TYR A 32 -6.33 -8.18 -7.08
C TYR A 32 -5.07 -7.73 -6.36
N SER A 33 -4.63 -8.45 -5.33
CA SER A 33 -3.37 -8.17 -4.63
C SER A 33 -2.17 -8.23 -5.57
N PHE A 34 -2.10 -9.24 -6.46
CA PHE A 34 -1.01 -9.35 -7.43
C PHE A 34 -1.01 -8.21 -8.45
N GLN A 35 -2.19 -7.79 -8.93
CA GLN A 35 -2.30 -6.63 -9.82
C GLN A 35 -1.87 -5.34 -9.12
N GLY A 36 -2.26 -5.13 -7.87
CA GLY A 36 -1.83 -4.00 -7.05
C GLY A 36 -0.31 -3.99 -6.86
N PHE A 37 0.28 -5.12 -6.48
CA PHE A 37 1.74 -5.25 -6.38
C PHE A 37 2.44 -4.95 -7.71
N LYS A 38 1.95 -5.51 -8.83
CA LYS A 38 2.49 -5.23 -10.16
C LYS A 38 2.44 -3.74 -10.49
N ARG A 39 1.33 -3.06 -10.17
CA ARG A 39 1.22 -1.60 -10.38
C ARG A 39 2.23 -0.85 -9.52
N LEU A 40 2.39 -1.24 -8.27
CA LEU A 40 3.33 -0.62 -7.34
C LEU A 40 4.80 -0.79 -7.78
N THR A 41 5.16 -1.92 -8.39
CA THR A 41 6.52 -2.13 -8.95
C THR A 41 6.89 -1.17 -10.10
N GLN A 42 5.92 -0.44 -10.66
CA GLN A 42 6.20 0.60 -11.64
C GLN A 42 6.71 1.89 -10.98
N GLU A 43 6.38 2.11 -9.70
CA GLU A 43 6.89 3.24 -8.94
C GLU A 43 8.39 3.09 -8.67
N SER A 44 9.15 4.15 -8.92
CA SER A 44 10.58 4.14 -8.60
C SER A 44 10.80 4.09 -7.09
N ALA A 45 10.00 4.80 -6.30
CA ALA A 45 10.10 4.82 -4.84
C ALA A 45 9.98 3.40 -4.26
N PHE A 46 8.87 2.72 -4.54
CA PHE A 46 8.68 1.33 -4.11
C PHE A 46 9.80 0.36 -4.53
N ARG A 47 10.37 0.51 -5.74
CA ARG A 47 11.52 -0.32 -6.15
C ARG A 47 12.74 -0.12 -5.26
N HIS A 48 13.02 1.12 -4.83
CA HIS A 48 14.09 1.38 -3.87
C HIS A 48 13.77 0.80 -2.50
N GLU A 49 12.53 0.87 -2.04
CA GLU A 49 12.12 0.28 -0.76
C GLU A 49 12.27 -1.24 -0.76
N LEU A 50 11.89 -1.90 -1.86
CA LEU A 50 12.03 -3.35 -2.01
C LEU A 50 13.50 -3.78 -2.05
N LEU A 51 14.35 -3.02 -2.75
CA LEU A 51 15.80 -3.24 -2.76
C LEU A 51 16.42 -2.98 -1.38
N ALA A 52 15.99 -1.94 -0.67
CA ALA A 52 16.43 -1.66 0.69
C ALA A 52 16.05 -2.79 1.64
N TYR A 53 14.81 -3.30 1.55
CA TYR A 53 14.38 -4.46 2.31
C TYR A 53 15.30 -5.67 2.06
N ALA A 54 15.53 -6.04 0.80
CA ALA A 54 16.44 -7.14 0.48
C ALA A 54 17.87 -6.91 1.00
N GLY A 55 18.40 -5.70 0.85
CA GLY A 55 19.73 -5.33 1.35
C GLY A 55 19.83 -5.40 2.87
N ILE A 56 18.80 -4.99 3.60
CA ILE A 56 18.76 -5.04 5.06
C ILE A 56 18.65 -6.49 5.56
N ILE A 57 17.91 -7.37 4.87
CA ILE A 57 17.89 -8.80 5.19
C ILE A 57 19.29 -9.41 5.08
N VAL A 58 20.05 -9.05 4.04
CA VAL A 58 21.45 -9.48 3.90
C VAL A 58 22.33 -8.87 5.01
N LEU A 59 22.14 -7.59 5.33
CA LEU A 59 22.86 -6.92 6.40
C LEU A 59 22.63 -7.61 7.76
N PHE A 60 21.39 -7.96 8.08
CA PHE A 60 21.05 -8.70 9.30
C PHE A 60 21.72 -10.07 9.35
N ALA A 61 21.90 -10.73 8.21
CA ALA A 61 22.61 -12.01 8.14
C ALA A 61 24.11 -11.84 8.43
N VAL A 62 24.71 -10.77 7.90
CA VAL A 62 26.13 -10.43 8.15
C VAL A 62 26.38 -10.10 9.62
N PHE A 63 25.47 -9.38 10.26
CA PHE A 63 25.61 -8.94 11.65
C PHE A 63 25.06 -9.94 12.68
N GLY A 64 24.57 -11.11 12.27
CA GLY A 64 24.07 -12.12 13.21
C GLY A 64 22.83 -11.67 13.99
N ALA A 65 21.93 -10.91 13.34
CA ALA A 65 20.68 -10.46 13.95
C ALA A 65 19.80 -11.65 14.38
N SER A 66 19.00 -11.46 15.44
CA SER A 66 18.13 -12.51 15.96
C SER A 66 16.91 -12.72 15.07
N PHE A 67 16.26 -13.89 15.16
CA PHE A 67 15.01 -14.16 14.44
C PHE A 67 13.93 -13.10 14.69
N ASN A 68 13.85 -12.58 15.92
CA ASN A 68 12.90 -11.52 16.26
C ASN A 68 13.18 -10.21 15.51
N ASP A 69 14.45 -9.91 15.21
CA ASP A 69 14.82 -8.71 14.45
C ASP A 69 14.34 -8.81 13.00
N TYR A 70 14.52 -9.98 12.37
CA TYR A 70 13.98 -10.24 11.04
C TYR A 70 12.46 -10.11 11.01
N LEU A 71 11.77 -10.70 11.99
CA LEU A 71 10.32 -10.68 12.06
C LEU A 71 9.80 -9.25 12.20
N LEU A 72 10.35 -8.48 13.14
CA LEU A 72 9.91 -7.11 13.39
C LEU A 72 10.24 -6.18 12.23
N PHE A 73 11.44 -6.31 11.62
CA PHE A 73 11.77 -5.57 10.41
C PHE A 73 10.84 -5.90 9.26
N SER A 74 10.52 -7.19 9.05
CA SER A 74 9.60 -7.61 7.98
C SER A 74 8.21 -7.00 8.18
N VAL A 75 7.71 -6.96 9.41
CA VAL A 75 6.44 -6.29 9.72
C VAL A 75 6.51 -4.79 9.41
N LEU A 76 7.57 -4.10 9.84
CA LEU A 76 7.75 -2.67 9.56
C LEU A 76 7.88 -2.37 8.07
N ALA A 77 8.59 -3.22 7.32
CA ALA A 77 8.72 -3.09 5.88
C ALA A 77 7.39 -3.35 5.15
N PHE A 78 6.59 -4.34 5.58
CA PHE A 78 5.28 -4.57 5.00
C PHE A 78 4.29 -3.44 5.31
N VAL A 79 4.39 -2.81 6.48
CA VAL A 79 3.63 -1.59 6.77
C VAL A 79 4.05 -0.44 5.87
N LEU A 80 5.35 -0.25 5.62
CA LEU A 80 5.87 0.70 4.64
C LEU A 80 5.29 0.45 3.25
N PHE A 81 5.36 -0.78 2.75
CA PHE A 81 4.81 -1.14 1.43
C PHE A 81 3.30 -0.93 1.33
N ALA A 82 2.56 -1.19 2.40
CA ALA A 82 1.12 -0.94 2.44
C ALA A 82 0.82 0.56 2.37
N VAL A 83 1.57 1.39 3.08
CA VAL A 83 1.40 2.85 3.05
C VAL A 83 1.84 3.44 1.71
N GLU A 84 2.91 2.95 1.11
CA GLU A 84 3.34 3.34 -0.24
C GLU A 84 2.25 2.99 -1.27
N ALA A 85 1.64 1.80 -1.18
CA ALA A 85 0.51 1.43 -2.04
C ALA A 85 -0.69 2.36 -1.88
N LEU A 86 -0.99 2.79 -0.64
CA LEU A 86 -2.05 3.76 -0.37
C LEU A 86 -1.67 5.15 -0.90
N ASN A 87 -0.40 5.56 -0.78
CA ASN A 87 0.10 6.82 -1.33
C ASN A 87 -0.07 6.85 -2.86
N THR A 88 0.39 5.82 -3.57
CA THR A 88 0.20 5.70 -5.02
C THR A 88 -1.28 5.69 -5.42
N ALA A 89 -2.14 5.01 -4.66
CA ALA A 89 -3.58 5.01 -4.93
C ALA A 89 -4.19 6.42 -4.78
N ILE A 90 -3.79 7.17 -3.75
CA ILE A 90 -4.21 8.56 -3.54
C ILE A 90 -3.72 9.44 -4.70
N GLU A 91 -2.46 9.30 -5.11
CA GLU A 91 -1.89 10.04 -6.24
C GLU A 91 -2.66 9.79 -7.54
N GLU A 92 -2.97 8.53 -7.86
CA GLU A 92 -3.77 8.19 -9.05
C GLU A 92 -5.17 8.80 -9.02
N ILE A 93 -5.82 8.80 -7.85
CA ILE A 93 -7.14 9.41 -7.68
C ILE A 93 -7.05 10.92 -7.88
N ILE A 94 -6.05 11.57 -7.28
CA ILE A 94 -5.83 13.02 -7.39
C ILE A 94 -5.55 13.41 -8.84
N ASP A 95 -4.66 12.69 -9.52
CA ASP A 95 -4.29 12.96 -10.92
C ASP A 95 -5.48 12.83 -11.86
N ARG A 96 -6.42 11.94 -11.52
CA ARG A 96 -7.66 11.77 -12.28
C ARG A 96 -8.70 12.86 -12.00
N ILE A 97 -8.83 13.31 -10.74
CA ILE A 97 -9.88 14.26 -10.33
C ILE A 97 -9.45 15.72 -10.49
N SER A 98 -8.17 16.03 -10.33
CA SER A 98 -7.60 17.37 -10.44
C SER A 98 -6.45 17.40 -11.46
N PRO A 99 -6.74 17.27 -12.76
CA PRO A 99 -5.72 17.29 -13.81
C PRO A 99 -5.03 18.66 -13.93
N GLU A 100 -5.69 19.75 -13.50
CA GLU A 100 -5.08 21.05 -13.32
C GLU A 100 -4.50 21.21 -11.92
N PHE A 101 -3.51 22.10 -11.77
CA PHE A 101 -2.88 22.38 -10.49
C PHE A 101 -3.90 22.83 -9.45
N SER A 102 -3.90 22.15 -8.30
CA SER A 102 -4.72 22.48 -7.14
C SER A 102 -3.88 22.44 -5.87
N ILE A 103 -4.03 23.45 -5.01
CA ILE A 103 -3.37 23.48 -3.70
C ILE A 103 -3.80 22.29 -2.84
N VAL A 104 -5.08 21.88 -2.93
CA VAL A 104 -5.60 20.72 -2.18
C VAL A 104 -4.99 19.42 -2.71
N ALA A 105 -4.87 19.28 -4.03
CA ALA A 105 -4.19 18.14 -4.66
C ALA A 105 -2.73 18.04 -4.19
N LYS A 106 -2.02 19.17 -4.18
CA LYS A 106 -0.65 19.24 -3.66
C LYS A 106 -0.57 18.79 -2.20
N HIS A 107 -1.42 19.33 -1.32
CA HIS A 107 -1.41 18.96 0.10
C HIS A 107 -1.67 17.47 0.33
N ALA A 108 -2.59 16.87 -0.42
CA ALA A 108 -2.90 15.45 -0.28
C ALA A 108 -1.70 14.57 -0.69
N LYS A 109 -0.98 14.92 -1.76
CA LYS A 109 0.26 14.23 -2.16
C LYS A 109 1.39 14.43 -1.14
N ASP A 110 1.58 15.66 -0.66
CA ASP A 110 2.62 15.99 0.32
C ASP A 110 2.42 15.20 1.63
N LEU A 111 1.17 15.06 2.09
CA LEU A 111 0.83 14.29 3.29
C LEU A 111 1.04 12.79 3.10
N GLY A 112 0.69 12.24 1.94
CA GLY A 112 0.94 10.84 1.60
C GLY A 112 2.44 10.52 1.58
N SER A 113 3.23 11.36 0.91
CA SER A 113 4.70 11.27 0.91
C SER A 113 5.30 11.38 2.31
N PHE A 114 4.76 12.27 3.16
CA PHE A 114 5.21 12.40 4.56
C PHE A 114 4.91 11.14 5.41
N ALA A 115 3.79 10.46 5.16
CA ALA A 115 3.48 9.20 5.83
C ALA A 115 4.49 8.10 5.49
N VAL A 116 4.86 7.98 4.20
CA VAL A 116 5.92 7.07 3.73
C VAL A 116 7.26 7.44 4.39
N PHE A 117 7.62 8.72 4.41
CA PHE A 117 8.83 9.21 5.06
C PHE A 117 8.91 8.83 6.55
N CYS A 118 7.81 8.98 7.30
CA CYS A 118 7.76 8.57 8.70
C CYS A 118 8.12 7.08 8.88
N LEU A 119 7.63 6.21 7.99
CA LEU A 119 7.93 4.79 8.04
C LEU A 119 9.35 4.46 7.58
N LEU A 120 9.91 5.19 6.61
CA LEU A 120 11.32 5.10 6.25
C LEU A 120 12.22 5.41 7.45
N VAL A 121 11.93 6.49 8.19
CA VAL A 121 12.67 6.85 9.41
C VAL A 121 12.52 5.78 10.48
N ALA A 122 11.31 5.27 10.71
CA ALA A 122 11.08 4.20 11.69
C ALA A 122 11.88 2.93 11.36
N ASN A 123 11.88 2.51 10.09
CA ASN A 123 12.68 1.38 9.61
C ASN A 123 14.18 1.65 9.78
N ALA A 124 14.67 2.84 9.41
CA ALA A 124 16.08 3.20 9.52
C ALA A 124 16.57 3.18 10.98
N VAL A 125 15.78 3.76 11.90
CA VAL A 125 16.09 3.75 13.34
C VAL A 125 16.10 2.32 13.88
N PHE A 126 15.13 1.49 13.48
CA PHE A 126 15.10 0.08 13.89
C PHE A 126 16.35 -0.66 13.43
N VAL A 127 16.70 -0.57 12.15
CA VAL A 127 17.88 -1.22 11.57
C VAL A 127 19.16 -0.74 12.25
N ALA A 128 19.33 0.56 12.46
CA ALA A 128 20.47 1.10 13.17
C ALA A 128 20.58 0.54 14.59
N SER A 129 19.46 0.42 15.30
CA SER A 129 19.44 -0.15 16.65
C SER A 129 19.88 -1.62 16.69
N VAL A 130 19.45 -2.41 15.70
CA VAL A 130 19.84 -3.83 15.57
C VAL A 130 21.33 -3.91 15.29
N VAL A 131 21.82 -3.20 14.27
CA VAL A 131 23.23 -3.21 13.86
C VAL A 131 24.16 -2.79 15.00
N VAL A 132 23.85 -1.69 15.69
CA VAL A 132 24.65 -1.22 16.83
C VAL A 132 24.65 -2.26 17.95
N ARG A 133 23.49 -2.81 18.30
CA ARG A 133 23.38 -3.83 19.35
C ARG A 133 24.17 -5.09 19.01
N THR A 134 24.12 -5.55 17.76
CA THR A 134 24.84 -6.75 17.31
C THR A 134 26.34 -6.52 17.12
N ALA A 135 26.77 -5.30 16.76
CA ALA A 135 28.18 -4.98 16.58
C ALA A 135 28.94 -4.78 17.91
N LEU A 136 28.21 -4.46 18.98
CA LEU A 136 28.76 -4.25 20.33
C LEU A 136 28.64 -5.49 21.23
N ALA A 137 28.04 -6.57 20.74
CA ALA A 137 27.87 -7.85 21.44
C ALA A 137 29.04 -8.79 21.14
#